data_AF-A0AAX4FRL2-F1
#
_entry.id   AF-A0AAX4FRL2-F1
#
_cell.length_a   1.000
_cell.length_b   1.000
_cell.length_c   1.000
_cell.angle_alpha   90.00
_cell.angle_beta   90.00
_cell.angle_gamma   90.00
#
_symmetry.space_group_name_H-M   'P 1'
#
loop_
_entity.id
_entity.type
_entity.pdbx_description
1 polymer ?
#
loop_
_entity_poly.entity_id
_entity_poly.type
_entity_poly.pdbx_seq_one_letter_code
_entity_poly.pdbx_strand_id
1 'polypeptide(L)'
;MSGVEPLYTENDITILRSNLERCVERFAVERRSNVSSGLETPHLAGLLVQKYARGVRDTGEMILGEAAMRGFTEATDRYVELVDPEWRRHAQERFAMKPSTVARDR
;
A
#
# COMPACT_ATOMS: atom_id res chain seq x y z
N MET A 1 32.08 -5.40 25.65
CA MET A 1 31.20 -5.42 24.46
C MET A 1 29.83 -4.94 24.92
N SER A 2 29.47 -3.69 24.62
CA SER A 2 28.13 -3.18 24.94
C SER A 2 27.16 -3.91 24.00
N GLY A 3 26.37 -4.82 24.55
CA GLY A 3 25.28 -5.44 23.82
C GLY A 3 24.25 -4.37 23.57
N VAL A 4 24.03 -4.02 22.31
CA VAL A 4 22.92 -3.15 21.92
C VAL A 4 21.65 -3.97 22.20
N GLU A 5 20.88 -3.58 23.21
CA GLU A 5 19.57 -4.18 23.43
C GLU A 5 18.71 -3.93 22.17
N PRO A 6 17.98 -4.95 21.70
CA PRO A 6 17.11 -4.79 20.55
C PRO A 6 16.05 -3.71 20.86
N LEU A 7 15.93 -2.72 19.97
CA LEU A 7 15.03 -1.57 20.11
C LEU A 7 13.56 -1.98 20.26
N TYR A 8 13.19 -3.14 19.71
CA TYR A 8 11.85 -3.71 19.73
C TYR A 8 11.90 -5.20 20.05
N THR A 9 10.97 -5.66 20.88
CA THR A 9 10.72 -7.10 21.06
C THR A 9 9.94 -7.67 19.86
N GLU A 10 9.89 -8.99 19.71
CA GLU A 10 9.07 -9.63 18.67
C GLU A 10 7.57 -9.28 18.80
N ASN A 11 7.09 -9.10 20.03
CA ASN A 11 5.73 -8.67 20.30
C ASN A 11 5.50 -7.22 19.83
N ASP A 12 6.46 -6.32 20.08
CA ASP A 12 6.38 -4.93 19.60
C ASP A 12 6.35 -4.89 18.08
N ILE A 13 7.21 -5.67 17.41
CA ILE A 13 7.24 -5.77 15.94
C ILE A 13 5.88 -6.23 15.40
N THR A 14 5.28 -7.24 16.03
CA THR A 14 3.96 -7.77 15.62
C THR A 14 2.86 -6.70 15.75
N ILE A 15 2.84 -5.98 16.88
CA ILE A 15 1.90 -4.89 17.13
C ILE A 15 2.10 -3.76 16.13
N LEU A 16 3.34 -3.33 15.92
CA LEU A 16 3.68 -2.22 15.03
C LEU A 16 3.30 -2.57 13.59
N ARG A 17 3.66 -3.77 13.10
CA ARG A 17 3.26 -4.23 11.78
C ARG A 17 1.74 -4.24 11.60
N SER A 18 1.00 -4.75 12.59
CA SER A 18 -0.47 -4.77 12.55
C SER A 18 -1.06 -3.35 12.48
N ASN A 19 -0.44 -2.39 13.18
CA ASN A 19 -0.84 -0.98 13.11
C ASN A 19 -0.55 -0.37 11.74
N LEU A 20 0.58 -0.72 11.11
CA LEU A 20 0.91 -0.30 9.74
C LEU A 20 -0.11 -0.86 8.73
N GLU A 21 -0.53 -2.12 8.86
CA GLU A 21 -1.61 -2.68 8.01
C GLU A 21 -2.93 -1.92 8.20
N ARG A 22 -3.29 -1.56 9.45
CA ARG A 22 -4.49 -0.79 9.75
C ARG A 22 -4.45 0.63 9.18
N CYS A 23 -3.27 1.24 9.06
CA CYS A 23 -3.14 2.53 8.37
C CYS A 23 -3.53 2.40 6.89
N VAL A 24 -3.07 1.33 6.22
CA VAL A 24 -3.44 1.05 4.81
C VAL A 24 -4.93 0.76 4.68
N GLU A 25 -5.49 -0.04 5.58
CA GLU A 25 -6.93 -0.34 5.62
C GLU A 25 -7.76 0.94 5.72
N ARG A 26 -7.45 1.81 6.69
CA ARG A 26 -8.17 3.08 6.88
C ARG A 26 -8.12 3.94 5.63
N PHE A 27 -6.94 4.07 5.04
CA PHE A 27 -6.78 4.84 3.80
C PHE A 27 -7.62 4.23 2.67
N ALA A 28 -7.64 2.91 2.53
CA ALA A 28 -8.47 2.22 1.53
C ALA A 28 -9.98 2.43 1.76
N VAL A 29 -10.45 2.39 3.01
CA VAL A 29 -11.86 2.66 3.34
C VAL A 29 -12.26 4.08 2.94
N GLU A 30 -11.42 5.07 3.19
CA GLU A 30 -11.65 6.45 2.76
C GLU A 30 -11.72 6.57 1.23
N ARG A 31 -10.79 5.93 0.51
CA ARG A 31 -10.79 5.92 -0.96
C ARG A 31 -12.01 5.19 -1.52
N ARG A 32 -12.44 4.09 -0.91
CA ARG A 32 -13.69 3.38 -1.27
C ARG A 32 -14.91 4.28 -1.13
N SER A 33 -14.98 5.08 -0.06
CA SER A 33 -16.05 6.05 0.13
C SER A 33 -16.06 7.10 -1.00
N ASN A 34 -14.89 7.62 -1.37
CA ASN A 34 -14.75 8.56 -2.49
C ASN A 34 -15.22 7.94 -3.82
N VAL A 35 -14.86 6.69 -4.09
CA VAL A 35 -15.33 5.94 -5.27
C VAL A 35 -16.86 5.80 -5.25
N SER A 36 -17.44 5.39 -4.12
CA SER A 36 -18.90 5.22 -4.00
C SER A 36 -19.67 6.53 -4.16
N SER A 37 -19.03 7.66 -3.86
CA SER A 37 -19.59 9.01 -4.01
C SER A 37 -19.31 9.64 -5.38
N GLY A 38 -18.58 8.94 -6.26
CA GLY A 38 -18.21 9.44 -7.59
C GLY A 38 -17.10 10.49 -7.61
N LEU A 39 -16.40 10.71 -6.49
CA LEU A 39 -15.29 11.67 -6.39
C LEU A 39 -13.99 11.13 -6.99
N GLU A 40 -13.84 9.80 -7.08
CA GLU A 40 -12.68 9.11 -7.63
C GLU A 40 -13.12 7.93 -8.48
N THR A 41 -12.30 7.54 -9.47
CA THR A 41 -12.48 6.26 -10.16
C THR A 41 -11.84 5.12 -9.35
N PRO A 42 -12.36 3.88 -9.44
CA PRO A 42 -11.72 2.72 -8.81
C PRO A 42 -10.24 2.59 -9.18
N HIS A 43 -9.90 2.79 -10.46
CA HIS A 43 -8.51 2.72 -10.94
C HIS A 43 -7.60 3.71 -10.20
N LEU A 44 -7.97 5.00 -10.14
CA LEU A 44 -7.16 6.00 -9.44
C LEU A 44 -7.05 5.67 -7.95
N ALA A 45 -8.18 5.34 -7.31
CA ALA A 45 -8.25 5.03 -5.90
C ALA A 45 -7.39 3.82 -5.53
N GLY A 46 -7.45 2.73 -6.30
CA GLY A 46 -6.62 1.54 -6.15
C GLY A 46 -5.13 1.85 -6.31
N LEU A 47 -4.75 2.69 -7.28
CA LEU A 47 -3.37 3.15 -7.46
C LEU A 47 -2.88 3.93 -6.22
N LEU A 48 -3.70 4.84 -5.67
CA LEU A 48 -3.34 5.61 -4.48
C LEU A 48 -3.11 4.69 -3.28
N VAL A 49 -3.97 3.69 -3.08
CA VAL A 49 -3.81 2.69 -2.01
C VAL A 49 -2.51 1.89 -2.20
N GLN A 50 -2.20 1.42 -3.42
CA GLN A 50 -0.93 0.73 -3.71
C GLN A 50 0.29 1.59 -3.36
N LYS A 51 0.27 2.87 -3.75
CA LYS A 51 1.39 3.79 -3.47
C LYS A 51 1.53 4.08 -1.99
N TYR A 52 0.41 4.26 -1.29
CA TYR A 52 0.40 4.46 0.15
C TYR A 52 0.96 3.22 0.89
N ALA A 53 0.49 2.01 0.54
CA ALA A 53 0.99 0.76 1.11
C ALA A 53 2.49 0.56 0.89
N ARG A 54 3.01 0.88 -0.31
CA ARG A 54 4.45 0.86 -0.58
C ARG A 54 5.20 1.85 0.33
N GLY A 55 4.74 3.08 0.46
CA GLY A 55 5.38 4.06 1.35
C GLY A 55 5.39 3.62 2.82
N VAL A 56 4.30 3.01 3.29
CA VAL A 56 4.20 2.42 4.63
C VAL A 56 5.18 1.25 4.80
N ARG A 57 5.28 0.36 3.81
CA ARG A 57 6.26 -0.73 3.80
C ARG A 57 7.68 -0.20 3.89
N ASP A 58 8.06 0.72 3.00
CA ASP A 58 9.43 1.24 2.92
C ASP A 58 9.82 1.96 4.23
N THR A 59 8.88 2.68 4.85
CA THR A 59 9.07 3.29 6.18
C THR A 59 9.20 2.21 7.27
N GLY A 60 8.36 1.18 7.24
CA GLY A 60 8.43 0.05 8.16
C GLY A 60 9.75 -0.71 8.06
N GLU A 61 10.29 -0.90 6.84
CA GLU A 61 11.58 -1.55 6.61
C GLU A 61 12.73 -0.74 7.23
N MET A 62 12.65 0.59 7.15
CA MET A 62 13.65 1.48 7.76
C MET A 62 13.63 1.43 9.30
N ILE A 63 12.46 1.23 9.92
CA ILE A 63 12.29 1.30 11.39
C ILE A 63 12.41 -0.10 12.04
N LEU A 64 11.78 -1.11 11.44
CA LEU A 64 11.63 -2.47 11.99
C LEU A 64 12.54 -3.50 11.30
N GLY A 65 13.10 -3.16 10.13
CA GLY A 65 13.92 -4.05 9.31
C GLY A 65 13.13 -4.84 8.26
N GLU A 66 13.84 -5.27 7.22
CA GLU A 66 13.28 -6.00 6.07
C GLU A 66 12.60 -7.31 6.49
N ALA A 67 13.19 -8.05 7.43
CA ALA A 67 12.63 -9.32 7.91
C ALA A 67 11.24 -9.15 8.54
N ALA A 68 11.04 -8.08 9.31
CA ALA A 68 9.76 -7.77 9.96
C ALA A 68 8.65 -7.42 8.95
N MET A 69 9.02 -6.76 7.85
CA MET A 69 8.08 -6.29 6.82
C MET A 69 7.89 -7.26 5.65
N ARG A 70 8.56 -8.42 5.67
CA ARG A 70 8.36 -9.47 4.66
C ARG A 70 6.89 -9.87 4.58
N GLY A 71 6.36 -9.93 3.35
CA GLY A 71 4.97 -10.27 3.10
C GLY A 71 3.96 -9.14 3.34
N PHE A 72 4.42 -7.93 3.71
CA PHE A 72 3.51 -6.80 3.98
C PHE A 72 2.77 -6.36 2.72
N THR A 73 3.44 -6.30 1.56
CA THR A 73 2.80 -5.93 0.29
C THR A 73 1.65 -6.88 -0.05
N GLU A 74 1.90 -8.19 -0.02
CA GLU A 74 0.90 -9.22 -0.28
C GLU A 74 -0.26 -9.15 0.74
N ALA A 75 0.03 -8.90 2.01
CA ALA A 75 -0.99 -8.71 3.03
C ALA A 75 -1.89 -7.49 2.74
N THR A 76 -1.32 -6.43 2.14
CA THR A 76 -2.06 -5.21 1.81
C THR A 76 -2.77 -5.22 0.46
N ASP A 77 -2.48 -6.17 -0.44
CA ASP A 77 -3.15 -6.28 -1.75
C ASP A 77 -4.67 -6.43 -1.61
N ARG A 78 -5.15 -7.07 -0.53
CA ARG A 78 -6.58 -7.18 -0.22
C ARG A 78 -7.28 -5.82 -0.08
N TYR A 79 -6.57 -4.80 0.39
CA TYR A 79 -7.11 -3.45 0.54
C TYR A 79 -7.14 -2.70 -0.79
N VAL A 80 -6.24 -3.02 -1.71
CA VAL A 80 -6.31 -2.53 -3.08
C VAL A 80 -7.51 -3.16 -3.79
N GLU A 81 -7.68 -4.47 -3.68
CA GLU A 81 -8.79 -5.22 -4.29
C GLU A 81 -10.17 -4.79 -3.76
N LEU A 82 -10.24 -4.38 -2.49
CA LEU A 82 -11.45 -3.78 -1.89
C LEU A 82 -11.91 -2.51 -2.61
N VAL A 83 -10.97 -1.73 -3.17
CA VAL A 83 -11.24 -0.43 -3.81
C VAL A 83 -11.31 -0.57 -5.33
N ASP A 84 -10.43 -1.40 -5.90
CA ASP A 84 -10.29 -1.67 -7.32
C ASP A 84 -10.21 -3.19 -7.57
N PRO A 85 -11.35 -3.86 -7.82
CA PRO A 85 -11.37 -5.30 -8.10
C PRO A 85 -10.55 -5.70 -9.33
N GLU A 86 -10.32 -4.77 -10.26
CA GLU A 86 -9.55 -4.99 -11.49
C GLU A 86 -8.10 -4.50 -11.40
N TRP A 87 -7.60 -4.24 -10.18
CA TRP A 87 -6.31 -3.57 -9.97
C TRP A 87 -5.13 -4.22 -10.69
N ARG A 88 -5.15 -5.54 -10.88
CA ARG A 88 -4.10 -6.28 -11.61
C ARG A 88 -4.09 -5.92 -13.09
N ARG A 89 -5.26 -5.86 -13.73
CA ARG A 89 -5.43 -5.39 -15.11
C ARG A 89 -4.98 -3.94 -15.22
N HIS A 90 -5.47 -3.07 -14.34
CA HIS A 90 -5.08 -1.65 -14.30
C HIS A 90 -3.58 -1.45 -14.08
N ALA A 91 -2.93 -2.27 -13.26
CA ALA A 91 -1.47 -2.23 -13.08
C ALA A 91 -0.73 -2.59 -14.37
N GLN A 92 -1.15 -3.65 -15.07
CA GLN A 92 -0.56 -4.04 -16.35
C GLN A 92 -0.71 -2.94 -17.40
N GLU A 93 -1.88 -2.31 -17.50
CA GLU A 93 -2.13 -1.19 -18.41
C GLU A 93 -1.21 -0.01 -18.12
N ARG A 94 -1.02 0.34 -16.85
CA ARG A 94 -0.08 1.42 -16.45
C ARG A 94 1.36 1.12 -16.87
N PHE A 95 1.82 -0.13 -16.73
CA PHE A 95 3.17 -0.52 -17.16
C PHE A 95 3.30 -0.59 -18.68
N ALA A 96 2.23 -0.96 -19.39
CA ALA A 96 2.21 -0.99 -20.85
C ALA A 96 2.16 0.42 -21.48
N MET A 97 1.60 1.40 -20.77
CA MET A 97 1.59 2.79 -21.21
C MET A 97 2.99 3.41 -21.18
N LYS A 98 3.42 3.96 -22.32
CA LYS A 98 4.63 4.79 -22.36
C LYS A 98 4.32 6.17 -21.76
N PRO A 99 5.28 6.84 -21.11
CA PRO A 99 5.07 8.21 -20.62
C PRO A 99 4.60 9.18 -21.70
N SER A 100 5.04 8.97 -22.95
CA SER A 100 4.63 9.74 -24.13
C SER A 100 3.17 9.52 -24.56
N THR A 101 2.50 8.49 -24.05
CA THR A 101 1.12 8.12 -24.40
C THR A 101 0.08 8.88 -23.57
N VAL A 102 0.48 9.56 -22.49
CA VAL A 102 -0.41 10.34 -21.61
C VAL A 102 -0.98 11.59 -22.31
N ALA A 103 -0.43 11.98 -23.46
CA ALA A 103 -0.91 13.11 -24.24
C ALA A 103 -1.43 12.64 -25.61
N ARG A 104 -2.70 12.22 -25.67
CA ARG A 104 -3.56 12.27 -26.88
C ARG A 104 -4.96 11.78 -26.52
N ASP A 105 -5.75 12.68 -25.98
CA ASP A 105 -7.14 12.82 -26.39
C ASP A 105 -7.44 14.33 -26.43
N ARG A 106 -7.67 14.82 -27.64
CA ARG A 106 -8.33 16.10 -27.93
C ARG A 106 -9.71 15.75 -28.47
#